data_AF-A0A1B6LAI2-F1
#
_entry.id   AF-A0A1B6LAI2-F1
#
_cell.length_a   1.000
_cell.length_b   1.000
_cell.length_c   1.000
_cell.angle_alpha   90.00
_cell.angle_beta   90.00
_cell.angle_gamma   90.00
#
_symmetry.space_group_name_H-M   'P 1'
#
loop_
_entity.id
_entity.type
_entity.pdbx_description
1 polymer ?
#
loop_
_entity_poly.entity_id
_entity_poly.type
_entity_poly.pdbx_seq_one_letter_code
_entity_poly.pdbx_strand_id
1 'polypeptide(L)'
;NNMLHIHAGKTYEDARIVLRILEVVLIQRRKKITQQRLLALTKRLSVLATQLLHNGAVGALSVVRRVMQLGMGADVLLDVDSSLGQGIYSPELEEPEHCNAASSALWELTLLQRHYHPAVRMVAQHITTNDNNHTSQMPTEIAKLDSVQLFEHFDPSLVMFKPAVPPPPKNISGMVKAKEDSTFVQELEKSVHATSQPKLSSLHSEILRNFRELSKERRK
;
A
#
# COMPACT_ATOMS: atom_id res chain seq x y z
N ASN A 1 -2.65 14.95 9.53
CA ASN A 1 -3.18 14.63 8.17
C ASN A 1 -2.43 13.42 7.61
N ASN A 2 -2.85 12.18 7.91
CA ASN A 2 -1.98 11.01 7.75
C ASN A 2 -2.60 9.91 6.87
N MET A 3 -2.38 10.02 5.56
CA MET A 3 -2.81 9.02 4.56
C MET A 3 -2.22 7.63 4.82
N LEU A 4 -1.13 7.52 5.59
CA LEU A 4 -0.46 6.25 5.92
C LEU A 4 -1.27 5.36 6.89
N HIS A 5 -2.35 5.87 7.49
CA HIS A 5 -3.25 5.07 8.33
C HIS A 5 -4.34 4.35 7.54
N ILE A 6 -4.42 4.58 6.22
CA ILE A 6 -5.41 3.96 5.35
C ILE A 6 -4.84 2.65 4.82
N HIS A 7 -5.56 1.56 5.03
CA HIS A 7 -5.13 0.24 4.61
C HIS A 7 -6.33 -0.61 4.17
N ALA A 8 -6.07 -1.76 3.54
CA ALA A 8 -7.07 -2.72 3.07
C ALA A 8 -8.00 -3.33 4.15
N GLY A 9 -7.89 -2.91 5.41
CA GLY A 9 -8.65 -3.46 6.53
C GLY A 9 -9.78 -2.54 6.98
N LYS A 10 -9.75 -2.11 8.26
CA LYS A 10 -10.84 -1.33 8.88
C LYS A 10 -11.09 0.03 8.21
N THR A 11 -10.04 0.67 7.69
CA THR A 11 -10.10 2.02 7.10
C THR A 11 -10.29 2.01 5.59
N TYR A 12 -10.71 0.89 5.01
CA TYR A 12 -10.80 0.74 3.56
C TYR A 12 -11.84 1.68 2.92
N GLU A 13 -12.95 1.94 3.60
CA GLU A 13 -14.01 2.83 3.13
C GLU A 13 -13.50 4.27 2.91
N ASP A 14 -12.52 4.70 3.71
CA ASP A 14 -11.94 6.04 3.60
C ASP A 14 -11.01 6.17 2.38
N ALA A 15 -10.53 5.06 1.82
CA ALA A 15 -9.63 5.06 0.67
C ALA A 15 -10.26 5.75 -0.54
N ARG A 16 -11.57 5.56 -0.78
CA ARG A 16 -12.30 6.22 -1.87
C ARG A 16 -12.29 7.74 -1.72
N ILE A 17 -12.52 8.24 -0.50
CA ILE A 17 -12.56 9.67 -0.19
C ILE A 17 -11.17 10.27 -0.38
N VAL A 18 -10.13 9.60 0.14
CA VAL A 18 -8.74 10.07 0.02
C VAL A 18 -8.26 10.08 -1.42
N LEU A 19 -8.57 9.06 -2.22
CA LEU A 19 -8.27 9.05 -3.64
C LEU A 19 -8.89 10.26 -4.36
N ARG A 20 -10.15 10.57 -4.07
CA ARG A 20 -10.84 11.73 -4.66
C ARG A 20 -10.17 13.04 -4.26
N ILE A 21 -9.83 13.21 -2.98
CA ILE A 21 -9.17 14.41 -2.48
C ILE A 21 -7.82 14.58 -3.18
N LEU A 22 -7.03 13.51 -3.27
CA LEU A 22 -5.71 13.56 -3.89
C LEU A 22 -5.76 13.87 -5.37
N GLU A 23 -6.71 13.30 -6.10
CA GLU A 23 -6.89 13.65 -7.49
C GLU A 23 -7.22 15.15 -7.65
N VAL A 24 -8.12 15.70 -6.83
CA VAL A 24 -8.44 17.13 -6.86
C VAL A 24 -7.19 17.97 -6.53
N VAL A 25 -6.43 17.59 -5.50
CA VAL A 25 -5.24 18.33 -5.07
C VAL A 25 -4.12 18.28 -6.12
N LEU A 26 -3.80 17.09 -6.62
CA LEU A 26 -2.66 16.85 -7.51
C LEU A 26 -2.95 17.23 -8.96
N ILE A 27 -4.18 17.01 -9.45
CA ILE A 27 -4.52 17.20 -10.87
C ILE A 27 -5.24 18.52 -11.12
N GLN A 28 -6.28 18.83 -10.34
CA GLN A 28 -7.13 20.00 -10.57
C GLN A 28 -6.54 21.28 -9.95
N ARG A 29 -5.96 21.18 -8.75
CA ARG A 29 -5.33 22.30 -8.02
C ARG A 29 -3.81 22.38 -8.19
N ARG A 30 -3.31 21.70 -9.22
CA ARG A 30 -1.89 21.52 -9.52
C ARG A 30 -1.05 22.80 -9.65
N LYS A 31 -1.68 23.94 -9.96
CA LYS A 31 -1.02 25.25 -10.04
C LYS A 31 -0.83 25.93 -8.66
N LYS A 32 -1.50 25.44 -7.63
CA LYS A 32 -1.50 26.02 -6.26
C LYS A 32 -0.63 25.23 -5.28
N ILE A 33 0.08 24.21 -5.76
CA ILE A 33 0.91 23.31 -4.94
C ILE A 33 2.38 23.51 -5.28
N THR A 34 3.24 23.52 -4.28
CA THR A 34 4.70 23.58 -4.47
C THR A 34 5.21 22.26 -5.02
N GLN A 35 6.35 22.29 -5.72
CA GLN A 35 6.96 21.08 -6.27
C GLN A 35 7.23 20.03 -5.19
N GLN A 36 7.76 20.45 -4.04
CA GLN A 36 8.06 19.55 -2.92
C GLN A 36 6.79 18.85 -2.39
N ARG A 37 5.67 19.57 -2.21
CA ARG A 37 4.39 18.95 -1.82
C ARG A 37 3.91 17.96 -2.87
N LEU A 38 4.04 18.28 -4.15
CA LEU A 38 3.61 17.41 -5.22
C LEU A 38 4.39 16.09 -5.22
N LEU A 39 5.72 16.16 -5.11
CA LEU A 39 6.59 14.98 -5.04
C LEU A 39 6.27 14.15 -3.79
N ALA A 40 6.10 14.81 -2.65
CA ALA A 40 5.76 14.16 -1.38
C ALA A 40 4.43 13.41 -1.42
N LEU A 41 3.37 14.07 -1.90
CA LEU A 41 2.05 13.47 -2.01
C LEU A 41 2.03 12.35 -3.06
N THR A 42 2.75 12.51 -4.17
CA THR A 42 2.90 11.45 -5.18
C THR A 42 3.59 10.23 -4.59
N LYS A 43 4.72 10.42 -3.90
CA LYS A 43 5.46 9.33 -3.24
C LYS A 43 4.62 8.65 -2.16
N ARG A 44 3.92 9.40 -1.31
CA ARG A 44 3.00 8.86 -0.29
C ARG A 44 1.83 8.10 -0.91
N LEU A 45 1.30 8.58 -2.03
CA LEU A 45 0.24 7.89 -2.76
C LEU A 45 0.72 6.56 -3.37
N SER A 46 1.96 6.52 -3.88
CA SER A 46 2.58 5.27 -4.34
C SER A 46 2.76 4.26 -3.20
N VAL A 47 3.15 4.71 -2.00
CA VAL A 47 3.19 3.88 -0.80
C VAL A 47 1.80 3.36 -0.43
N LEU A 48 0.79 4.24 -0.40
CA LEU A 48 -0.59 3.87 -0.12
C LEU A 48 -1.11 2.81 -1.10
N ALA A 49 -0.75 2.90 -2.39
CA ALA A 49 -1.14 1.92 -3.39
C ALA A 49 -0.69 0.49 -3.06
N THR A 50 0.39 0.31 -2.29
CA THR A 50 0.88 -1.01 -1.85
C THR A 50 0.09 -1.59 -0.67
N GLN A 51 -0.62 -0.75 0.08
CA GLN A 51 -1.36 -1.12 1.29
C GLN A 51 -2.86 -1.32 1.05
N LEU A 52 -3.35 -0.91 -0.12
CA LEU A 52 -4.74 -1.01 -0.54
C LEU A 52 -5.03 -2.33 -1.27
N LEU A 53 -6.31 -2.67 -1.35
CA LEU A 53 -6.80 -3.69 -2.28
C LEU A 53 -6.57 -3.25 -3.73
N HIS A 54 -6.53 -4.20 -4.67
CA HIS A 54 -6.35 -3.96 -6.11
C HIS A 54 -7.16 -2.78 -6.69
N ASN A 55 -8.44 -2.61 -6.34
CA ASN A 55 -9.23 -1.47 -6.79
C ASN A 55 -8.68 -0.13 -6.31
N GLY A 56 -8.34 -0.04 -5.02
CA GLY A 56 -7.64 1.11 -4.45
C GLY A 56 -6.27 1.35 -5.10
N ALA A 57 -5.50 0.28 -5.31
CA ALA A 57 -4.18 0.35 -5.93
C ALA A 57 -4.22 0.86 -7.38
N VAL A 58 -5.16 0.36 -8.21
CA VAL A 58 -5.36 0.87 -9.58
C VAL A 58 -5.78 2.34 -9.55
N GLY A 59 -6.71 2.71 -8.67
CA GLY A 59 -7.14 4.10 -8.49
C GLY A 59 -5.97 5.02 -8.12
N ALA A 60 -5.16 4.64 -7.13
CA ALA A 60 -3.97 5.38 -6.72
C ALA A 60 -2.94 5.52 -7.86
N LEU A 61 -2.61 4.42 -8.53
CA LEU A 61 -1.68 4.42 -9.66
C LEU A 61 -2.18 5.25 -10.84
N SER A 62 -3.50 5.32 -11.06
CA SER A 62 -4.07 6.18 -12.10
C SER A 62 -3.80 7.67 -11.87
N VAL A 63 -3.83 8.10 -10.60
CA VAL A 63 -3.51 9.49 -10.22
C VAL A 63 -2.02 9.73 -10.41
N VAL A 64 -1.15 8.83 -9.93
CA VAL A 64 0.30 8.92 -10.13
C VAL A 64 0.65 9.01 -11.62
N ARG A 65 0.04 8.15 -12.46
CA ARG A 65 0.19 8.20 -13.92
C ARG A 65 -0.21 9.56 -14.48
N ARG A 66 -1.37 10.09 -14.09
CA ARG A 66 -1.82 11.42 -14.55
C ARG A 66 -0.86 12.53 -14.13
N VAL A 67 -0.28 12.46 -12.93
CA VAL A 67 0.75 13.42 -12.48
C VAL A 67 1.99 13.36 -13.39
N MET A 68 2.48 12.16 -13.72
CA MET A 68 3.61 11.99 -14.66
C MET A 68 3.28 12.52 -16.05
N GLN A 69 2.12 12.16 -16.61
CA GLN A 69 1.69 12.59 -17.94
C GLN A 69 1.52 14.11 -18.08
N LEU A 70 1.19 14.80 -16.99
CA LEU A 70 1.06 16.26 -16.97
C LEU A 70 2.42 16.96 -16.91
N GLY A 71 3.54 16.24 -16.87
CA GLY A 71 4.89 16.81 -16.91
C GLY A 71 5.17 17.71 -15.70
N MET A 72 4.67 17.33 -14.52
CA MET A 72 4.73 18.15 -13.31
C MET A 72 6.07 18.08 -12.57
N GLY A 73 7.15 17.74 -13.27
CA GLY A 73 8.47 17.51 -12.65
C GLY A 73 8.49 16.31 -11.68
N ALA A 74 7.52 15.41 -11.79
CA ALA A 74 7.44 14.19 -10.98
C ALA A 74 8.35 13.07 -11.50
N ASP A 75 8.87 13.23 -12.73
CA ASP A 75 9.80 12.27 -13.36
C ASP A 75 11.09 12.08 -12.56
N VAL A 76 11.49 13.07 -11.75
CA VAL A 76 12.62 12.95 -10.81
C VAL A 76 12.48 11.77 -9.85
N LEU A 77 11.25 11.33 -9.55
CA LEU A 77 11.03 10.17 -8.69
C LEU A 77 11.21 8.84 -9.42
N LEU A 78 11.35 8.84 -10.75
CA LEU A 78 11.70 7.65 -11.53
C LEU A 78 13.23 7.45 -11.58
N ASP A 79 14.00 8.49 -11.27
CA ASP A 79 15.45 8.40 -11.17
C ASP A 79 15.88 7.72 -9.88
N VAL A 80 16.86 6.82 -9.99
CA VAL A 80 17.45 6.13 -8.84
C VAL A 80 18.50 7.02 -8.15
N ASP A 81 18.97 8.07 -8.82
CA ASP A 81 19.97 8.98 -8.28
C ASP A 81 19.37 9.95 -7.26
N SER A 82 19.70 9.74 -5.99
CA SER A 82 19.27 10.60 -4.88
C SER A 82 20.08 11.89 -4.74
N SER A 83 21.10 12.12 -5.58
CA SER A 83 21.97 13.31 -5.51
C SER A 83 21.24 14.64 -5.74
N LEU A 84 20.08 14.58 -6.41
CA LEU A 84 19.22 15.74 -6.68
C LEU A 84 18.47 16.24 -5.43
N GLY A 85 18.29 15.37 -4.43
CA GLY A 85 17.57 15.68 -3.21
C GLY A 85 18.46 16.20 -2.08
N GLN A 86 17.88 17.03 -1.21
CA GLN A 86 18.55 17.49 0.00
C GLN A 86 18.11 16.61 1.18
N GLY A 87 19.03 15.82 1.72
CA GLY A 87 18.82 15.04 2.94
C GLY A 87 18.20 13.66 2.73
N ILE A 88 17.52 13.16 3.77
CA ILE A 88 16.95 11.82 3.84
C ILE A 88 15.43 11.91 3.74
N TYR A 89 14.81 10.97 3.01
CA TYR A 89 13.37 10.89 2.87
C TYR A 89 12.70 10.39 4.17
N SER A 90 11.74 11.18 4.69
CA SER A 90 11.01 10.88 5.92
C SER A 90 9.49 10.91 5.68
N PRO A 91 8.83 9.77 5.41
CA PRO A 91 7.42 9.73 5.05
C PRO A 91 6.48 10.13 6.19
N GLU A 92 6.89 9.97 7.45
CA GLU A 92 6.06 10.19 8.65
C GLU A 92 5.83 11.66 9.01
N LEU A 93 6.61 12.59 8.44
CA LEU A 93 6.49 14.01 8.75
C LEU A 93 5.09 14.54 8.40
N GLU A 94 4.52 15.38 9.27
CA GLU A 94 3.18 15.92 9.04
C GLU A 94 3.16 16.85 7.82
N GLU A 95 4.18 17.71 7.68
CA GLU A 95 4.32 18.59 6.53
C GLU A 95 4.90 17.83 5.33
N PRO A 96 4.15 17.69 4.23
CA PRO A 96 4.66 17.03 3.03
C PRO A 96 5.84 17.78 2.39
N GLU A 97 6.01 19.08 2.65
CA GLU A 97 7.13 19.86 2.07
C GLU A 97 8.49 19.42 2.57
N HIS A 98 8.57 18.98 3.82
CA HIS A 98 9.84 18.69 4.50
C HIS A 98 10.21 17.21 4.46
N CYS A 99 9.43 16.38 3.77
CA CYS A 99 9.70 14.94 3.72
C CYS A 99 10.86 14.57 2.79
N ASN A 100 11.42 15.51 2.02
CA ASN A 100 12.51 15.30 1.07
C ASN A 100 12.22 14.20 0.03
N ALA A 101 11.02 14.18 -0.56
CA ALA A 101 10.64 13.14 -1.53
C ALA A 101 11.56 13.07 -2.76
N ALA A 102 12.18 14.18 -3.16
CA ALA A 102 13.14 14.24 -4.27
C ALA A 102 14.44 13.47 -3.99
N SER A 103 14.76 13.14 -2.74
CA SER A 103 15.95 12.33 -2.39
C SER A 103 15.67 10.82 -2.45
N SER A 104 14.51 10.40 -2.97
CA SER A 104 14.09 9.01 -3.07
C SER A 104 13.46 8.72 -4.45
N ALA A 105 13.58 7.47 -4.89
CA ALA A 105 12.90 6.95 -6.08
C ALA A 105 11.56 6.27 -5.74
N LEU A 106 10.70 6.02 -6.73
CA LEU A 106 9.44 5.26 -6.64
C LEU A 106 9.65 3.73 -6.64
N TRP A 107 10.30 3.22 -5.60
CA TRP A 107 10.51 1.79 -5.39
C TRP A 107 9.21 0.96 -5.34
N GLU A 108 8.10 1.60 -4.98
CA GLU A 108 6.79 0.95 -4.90
C GLU A 108 6.29 0.48 -6.27
N LEU A 109 6.72 1.13 -7.37
CA LEU A 109 6.38 0.70 -8.71
C LEU A 109 6.93 -0.70 -8.99
N THR A 110 8.17 -0.99 -8.59
CA THR A 110 8.78 -2.32 -8.76
C THR A 110 7.99 -3.40 -8.01
N LEU A 111 7.45 -3.08 -6.83
CA LEU A 111 6.58 -4.00 -6.08
C LEU A 111 5.23 -4.20 -6.79
N LEU A 112 4.62 -3.10 -7.26
CA LEU A 112 3.31 -3.13 -7.92
C LEU A 112 3.34 -3.80 -9.30
N GLN A 113 4.49 -3.80 -9.99
CA GLN A 113 4.70 -4.60 -11.21
C GLN A 113 4.60 -6.11 -10.97
N ARG A 114 4.75 -6.57 -9.72
CA ARG A 114 4.63 -7.98 -9.32
C ARG A 114 3.32 -8.27 -8.58
N HIS A 115 2.38 -7.33 -8.60
CA HIS A 115 1.09 -7.45 -7.93
C HIS A 115 0.25 -8.59 -8.51
N TYR A 116 -0.58 -9.25 -7.68
CA TYR A 116 -1.40 -10.38 -8.13
C TYR A 116 -2.35 -9.98 -9.27
N HIS A 117 -2.97 -8.81 -9.14
CA HIS A 117 -3.93 -8.30 -10.12
C HIS A 117 -3.22 -7.80 -11.40
N PRO A 118 -3.56 -8.31 -12.60
CA PRO A 118 -2.89 -7.94 -13.85
C PRO A 118 -3.05 -6.46 -14.22
N ALA A 119 -4.20 -5.83 -13.92
CA ALA A 119 -4.39 -4.41 -14.23
C ALA A 119 -3.43 -3.51 -13.43
N VAL A 120 -3.13 -3.86 -12.18
CA VAL A 120 -2.16 -3.11 -11.35
C VAL A 120 -0.77 -3.22 -11.95
N ARG A 121 -0.36 -4.43 -12.34
CA ARG A 121 0.94 -4.67 -12.99
C ARG A 121 1.10 -3.85 -14.25
N MET A 122 0.08 -3.87 -15.11
CA MET A 122 0.07 -3.13 -16.36
C MET A 122 0.20 -1.62 -16.12
N VAL A 123 -0.58 -1.03 -15.21
CA VAL A 123 -0.49 0.41 -14.91
C VAL A 123 0.88 0.77 -14.33
N ALA A 124 1.42 -0.04 -13.42
CA ALA A 124 2.75 0.19 -12.84
C ALA A 124 3.88 0.10 -13.87
N GLN A 125 3.81 -0.88 -14.79
CA GLN A 125 4.75 -1.00 -15.92
C GLN A 125 4.68 0.24 -16.81
N HIS A 126 3.48 0.68 -17.17
CA HIS A 126 3.29 1.85 -18.02
C HIS A 126 3.88 3.13 -17.40
N ILE A 127 3.73 3.33 -16.09
CA ILE A 127 4.36 4.47 -15.39
C ILE A 127 5.89 4.38 -15.44
N THR A 128 6.45 3.17 -15.29
CA THR A 128 7.91 2.97 -15.23
C THR A 128 8.57 3.18 -16.60
N THR A 129 7.94 2.71 -17.68
CA THR A 129 8.49 2.85 -19.04
C THR A 129 8.36 4.30 -19.56
N ASN A 130 7.52 5.13 -18.93
CA ASN A 130 7.19 6.50 -19.38
C ASN A 130 6.91 6.58 -20.89
N ASP A 131 6.29 5.53 -21.45
CA ASP A 131 6.15 5.39 -22.89
C ASP A 131 4.85 6.02 -23.37
N ASN A 132 4.97 7.17 -24.03
CA ASN A 132 3.88 7.82 -24.74
C ASN A 132 3.66 7.18 -26.13
N ASN A 133 4.58 6.33 -26.61
CA ASN A 133 4.58 5.79 -27.97
C ASN A 133 4.01 4.36 -28.00
N HIS A 134 2.70 4.23 -28.24
CA HIS A 134 1.96 3.14 -28.90
C HIS A 134 2.21 1.63 -28.62
N THR A 135 3.37 1.19 -28.11
CA THR A 135 3.79 -0.21 -28.00
C THR A 135 3.28 -0.90 -26.73
N SER A 136 2.98 -0.12 -25.70
CA SER A 136 2.43 -0.57 -24.42
C SER A 136 1.16 0.22 -24.05
N GLN A 137 0.27 0.41 -25.03
CA GLN A 137 -0.99 1.12 -24.81
C GLN A 137 -1.85 0.36 -23.81
N MET A 138 -2.09 0.99 -22.65
CA MET A 138 -3.14 0.53 -21.75
C MET A 138 -4.49 0.55 -22.47
N PRO A 139 -5.39 -0.41 -22.18
CA PRO A 139 -6.74 -0.41 -22.68
C PRO A 139 -7.39 0.96 -22.50
N THR A 140 -7.99 1.49 -23.57
CA THR A 140 -8.59 2.83 -23.59
C THR A 140 -9.68 2.99 -22.53
N GLU A 141 -10.29 1.89 -22.09
CA GLU A 141 -11.25 1.86 -20.99
C GLU A 141 -10.59 2.31 -19.68
N ILE A 142 -9.49 1.67 -19.27
CA ILE A 142 -8.76 2.01 -18.04
C ILE A 142 -8.13 3.40 -18.14
N ALA A 143 -7.66 3.78 -19.33
CA ALA A 143 -6.97 5.05 -19.52
C ALA A 143 -7.87 6.28 -19.38
N LYS A 144 -9.17 6.17 -19.74
CA LYS A 144 -10.13 7.28 -19.73
C LYS A 144 -10.81 7.49 -18.36
N LEU A 145 -10.89 6.44 -17.55
CA LEU A 145 -11.58 6.49 -16.27
C LEU A 145 -10.83 7.33 -15.23
N ASP A 146 -11.59 8.02 -14.39
CA ASP A 146 -11.12 8.72 -13.19
C ASP A 146 -10.70 7.69 -12.11
N SER A 147 -9.82 8.11 -11.20
CA SER A 147 -9.40 7.38 -10.00
C SER A 147 -10.56 6.74 -9.22
N VAL A 148 -11.67 7.45 -9.01
CA VAL A 148 -12.84 6.93 -8.29
C VAL A 148 -13.63 5.95 -9.15
N GLN A 149 -13.74 6.22 -10.45
CA GLN A 149 -14.42 5.31 -11.38
C GLN A 149 -13.66 3.99 -11.52
N LEU A 150 -12.32 4.02 -11.51
CA LEU A 150 -11.48 2.82 -11.49
C LEU A 150 -11.66 2.04 -10.20
N PHE A 151 -11.74 2.73 -9.06
CA PHE A 151 -12.01 2.10 -7.76
C PHE A 151 -13.32 1.30 -7.78
N GLU A 152 -14.38 1.85 -8.38
CA GLU A 152 -15.69 1.20 -8.50
C GLU A 152 -15.68 0.10 -9.58
N HIS A 153 -14.97 0.32 -10.69
CA HIS A 153 -14.88 -0.65 -11.79
C HIS A 153 -14.24 -1.98 -11.35
N PHE A 154 -13.19 -1.90 -10.53
CA PHE A 154 -12.43 -3.05 -10.03
C PHE A 154 -12.90 -3.54 -8.65
N ASP A 155 -14.09 -3.14 -8.18
CA ASP A 155 -14.60 -3.53 -6.86
C ASP A 155 -14.72 -5.05 -6.70
N PRO A 156 -14.04 -5.66 -5.70
CA PRO A 156 -14.11 -7.10 -5.44
C PRO A 156 -15.36 -7.58 -4.72
N SER A 157 -16.27 -6.68 -4.33
CA SER A 157 -17.49 -7.06 -3.57
C SER A 157 -18.35 -8.12 -4.28
N LEU A 158 -18.24 -8.23 -5.60
CA LEU A 158 -18.92 -9.26 -6.41
C LEU A 158 -18.15 -10.60 -6.50
N VAL A 159 -17.10 -10.79 -5.69
CA VAL A 159 -16.26 -12.01 -5.64
C VAL A 159 -15.66 -12.39 -7.00
N MET A 160 -15.51 -11.42 -7.90
CA MET A 160 -15.02 -11.62 -9.24
C MET A 160 -13.94 -10.58 -9.56
N PHE A 161 -12.73 -11.06 -9.84
CA PHE A 161 -11.65 -10.20 -10.32
C PHE A 161 -11.89 -9.85 -11.79
N LYS A 162 -11.77 -8.56 -12.11
CA LYS A 162 -11.84 -8.06 -13.48
C LYS A 162 -10.47 -7.51 -13.86
N PRO A 163 -9.75 -8.06 -14.85
CA PRO A 163 -9.90 -9.40 -15.39
C PRO A 163 -9.47 -10.46 -14.36
N ALA A 164 -9.76 -11.73 -14.65
CA ALA A 164 -9.40 -12.84 -13.77
C ALA A 164 -7.88 -12.85 -13.47
N VAL A 165 -7.52 -13.14 -12.22
CA VAL A 165 -6.13 -13.26 -11.80
C VAL A 165 -5.52 -14.49 -12.48
N PRO A 166 -4.42 -14.35 -13.24
CA PRO A 166 -3.81 -15.49 -13.90
C PRO A 166 -3.20 -16.45 -12.87
N PRO A 167 -3.26 -17.77 -13.10
CA PRO A 167 -2.63 -18.73 -12.21
C PRO A 167 -1.10 -18.54 -12.20
N PRO A 168 -0.41 -18.90 -11.11
CA PRO A 168 1.04 -18.82 -11.04
C PRO A 168 1.67 -19.69 -12.16
N PRO A 169 2.77 -19.24 -12.78
CA PRO A 169 3.43 -19.99 -13.84
C PRO A 169 3.93 -21.33 -13.30
N LYS A 170 3.62 -22.43 -14.00
CA LYS A 170 3.98 -23.80 -13.59
C LYS A 170 5.49 -24.09 -13.59
N ASN A 171 6.28 -23.23 -14.26
CA ASN A 171 7.72 -23.40 -14.45
C ASN A 171 8.51 -22.31 -13.71
N ILE A 172 8.52 -22.34 -12.38
CA ILE A 172 9.56 -21.64 -11.63
C ILE A 172 10.76 -22.60 -11.59
N SER A 173 11.66 -22.50 -12.58
CA SER A 173 12.95 -23.21 -12.58
C SER A 173 13.82 -22.60 -11.48
N GLY A 174 13.58 -23.04 -10.26
CA GLY A 174 14.05 -22.36 -9.06
C GLY A 174 13.18 -22.65 -7.84
N MET A 175 12.29 -23.66 -7.88
CA MET A 175 11.93 -24.36 -6.66
C MET A 175 13.22 -24.94 -6.06
N VAL A 176 13.90 -24.15 -5.24
CA VAL A 176 14.39 -24.70 -3.98
C VAL A 176 13.14 -25.33 -3.40
N LYS A 177 13.02 -26.66 -3.52
CA LYS A 177 12.08 -27.40 -2.69
C LYS A 177 12.34 -26.83 -1.31
N ALA A 178 11.38 -26.10 -0.75
CA ALA A 178 11.44 -25.77 0.65
C ALA A 178 11.64 -27.14 1.29
N LYS A 179 12.85 -27.40 1.77
CA LYS A 179 13.02 -28.45 2.75
C LYS A 179 12.08 -27.95 3.83
N GLU A 180 10.97 -28.66 4.02
CA GLU A 180 10.24 -28.51 5.26
C GLU A 180 11.26 -28.85 6.33
N ASP A 181 11.95 -27.81 6.82
CA ASP A 181 12.78 -27.94 8.00
C ASP A 181 11.76 -28.17 9.11
N SER A 182 11.40 -29.45 9.27
CA SER A 182 10.46 -29.95 10.25
C SER A 182 10.85 -29.46 11.66
N THR A 183 12.12 -29.16 11.85
CA THR A 183 12.69 -28.48 13.02
C THR A 183 12.15 -27.05 13.21
N PHE A 184 12.12 -26.22 12.18
CA PHE A 184 11.59 -24.85 12.27
C PHE A 184 10.08 -24.83 12.47
N VAL A 185 9.34 -25.73 11.80
CA VAL A 185 7.90 -25.88 12.02
C VAL A 185 7.60 -26.37 13.43
N GLN A 186 8.36 -27.36 13.94
CA GLN A 186 8.24 -27.82 15.34
C GLN A 186 8.66 -26.75 16.36
N GLU A 187 9.63 -25.90 16.04
CA GLU A 187 10.07 -24.80 16.89
C GLU A 187 9.04 -23.66 16.91
N LEU A 188 8.42 -23.35 15.76
CA LEU A 188 7.27 -22.46 15.68
C LEU A 188 6.08 -23.01 16.45
N GLU A 189 5.70 -24.28 16.26
CA GLU A 189 4.62 -24.92 17.00
C GLU A 189 4.88 -24.93 18.50
N LYS A 190 6.13 -25.19 18.93
CA LYS A 190 6.56 -25.07 20.33
C LYS A 190 6.48 -23.63 20.83
N SER A 191 6.86 -22.63 20.05
CA SER A 191 6.78 -21.22 20.45
C SER A 191 5.34 -20.71 20.53
N VAL A 192 4.46 -21.20 19.67
CA VAL A 192 3.02 -20.91 19.68
C VAL A 192 2.34 -21.61 20.86
N HIS A 193 2.74 -22.82 21.22
CA HIS A 193 2.24 -23.53 22.41
C HIS A 193 2.86 -23.03 23.72
N ALA A 194 4.11 -22.56 23.71
CA ALA A 194 4.75 -21.89 24.85
C ALA A 194 4.10 -20.52 25.11
N THR A 195 3.64 -19.85 24.04
CA THR A 195 2.74 -18.70 24.10
C THR A 195 1.29 -19.18 24.25
N SER A 196 1.05 -20.09 25.19
CA SER A 196 -0.29 -20.30 25.71
C SER A 196 -0.71 -19.00 26.38
N GLN A 197 -1.45 -18.15 25.65
CA GLN A 197 -2.23 -17.10 26.27
C GLN A 197 -2.97 -17.72 27.46
N PRO A 198 -2.89 -17.15 28.67
CA PRO A 198 -3.66 -17.67 29.79
C PRO A 198 -5.12 -17.68 29.36
N LYS A 199 -5.72 -18.88 29.31
CA LYS A 199 -7.13 -19.05 28.92
C LYS A 199 -7.94 -18.03 29.72
N LEU A 200 -8.81 -17.27 29.05
CA LEU A 200 -9.59 -16.18 29.66
C LEU A 200 -10.32 -16.61 30.96
N SER A 201 -10.67 -17.89 31.06
CA SER A 201 -11.24 -18.53 32.24
C SER A 201 -10.30 -18.59 33.45
N SER A 202 -9.00 -18.80 33.23
CA SER A 202 -7.97 -18.83 34.29
C SER A 202 -7.72 -17.44 34.87
N LEU A 203 -7.66 -16.40 34.03
CA LEU A 203 -7.55 -15.01 34.46
C LEU A 203 -8.76 -14.58 35.30
N HIS A 204 -9.97 -15.02 34.91
CA HIS A 204 -11.18 -14.72 35.67
C HIS A 204 -11.16 -15.35 37.08
N SER A 205 -10.70 -16.60 37.20
CA SER A 205 -10.55 -17.26 38.51
C SER A 205 -9.46 -16.64 39.38
N GLU A 206 -8.36 -16.19 38.77
CA GLU A 206 -7.26 -15.51 39.47
C GLU A 206 -7.71 -14.16 40.03
N ILE A 207 -8.44 -13.37 39.23
CA ILE A 207 -8.99 -12.07 39.62
C ILE A 207 -9.99 -12.23 40.77
N LEU A 208 -10.90 -13.20 40.68
CA LEU A 208 -11.86 -13.47 41.76
C LEU A 208 -11.18 -13.92 43.06
N ARG A 209 -10.09 -14.69 42.96
CA ARG A 209 -9.30 -15.11 44.12
C ARG A 209 -8.61 -13.92 44.79
N ASN A 210 -8.00 -13.01 44.01
CA ASN A 210 -7.35 -11.82 44.54
C ASN A 210 -8.34 -10.84 45.19
N PHE A 211 -9.54 -10.66 44.63
CA PHE A 211 -10.59 -9.87 45.28
C PHE A 211 -11.04 -10.47 46.62
N ARG A 212 -11.07 -11.80 46.74
CA ARG A 212 -11.47 -12.51 47.96
C ARG A 212 -10.41 -12.39 49.06
N GLU A 213 -9.14 -12.44 48.71
CA GLU A 213 -7.99 -12.23 49.61
C GLU A 213 -7.95 -10.77 50.11
N LEU A 214 -8.09 -9.79 49.21
CA LEU A 214 -8.15 -8.36 49.57
C LEU A 214 -9.34 -8.02 50.48
N SER A 215 -10.48 -8.71 50.32
CA SER A 215 -11.65 -8.56 51.20
C SER A 215 -11.43 -9.15 52.60
N LYS A 216 -10.56 -10.16 52.73
CA LYS A 216 -10.18 -10.74 54.03
C LYS A 216 -9.13 -9.89 54.75
N GLU A 217 -8.18 -9.29 54.03
CA GLU A 217 -7.20 -8.36 54.61
C GLU A 217 -7.85 -7.08 55.13
N ARG A 218 -8.88 -6.55 54.45
CA ARG A 218 -9.63 -5.37 54.92
C ARG A 218 -10.55 -5.61 56.13
N ARG A 219 -10.66 -6.84 56.61
CA ARG A 219 -11.48 -7.22 57.79
C ARG A 219 -10.65 -7.64 59.01
N LYS A 220 -9.33 -7.49 58.94
CA LYS A 220 -8.44 -7.49 60.11
C LYS A 220 -8.08 -6.05 60.45
#